data_AF-A0A401PEL6-F1
#
_entry.id   AF-A0A401PEL6-F1
#
_cell.length_a   1.000
_cell.length_b   1.000
_cell.length_c   1.000
_cell.angle_alpha   90.00
_cell.angle_beta   90.00
_cell.angle_gamma   90.00
#
_symmetry.space_group_name_H-M   'P 1'
#
loop_
_entity.id
_entity.type
_entity.pdbx_description
1 polymer ?
#
loop_
_entity_poly.entity_id
_entity_poly.type
_entity_poly.pdbx_seq_one_letter_code
_entity_poly.pdbx_strand_id
1 'polypeptide(L)'
;MDLLHSSGVELVQYLQVNYREAQSWFTFISFAADLRNTFFVFFPIWFHLCEAVGVKLLWVAVIGDWLNLIFKWILFGQRPYWWVRETSYYGNSSFPVLEQYPITCETGPGSPSGHAMGSAGVWYVMVTAFLTSALQNKQHCVQNWCLRAVLWTVFWVMQVCVCASRVFVATHFPHQVCLGVISGMVVAEVFGRINAIYNVTFKQYLKITLFLFS
;
A
#
# COMPACT_ATOMS: atom_id res chain seq x y z
N MET A 1 -19.04 -14.49 2.90
CA MET A 1 -18.07 -13.48 3.37
C MET A 1 -17.61 -13.76 4.79
N ASP A 2 -18.49 -14.21 5.69
CA ASP A 2 -18.11 -14.45 7.09
C ASP A 2 -17.07 -15.56 7.30
N LEU A 3 -17.09 -16.63 6.49
CA LEU A 3 -16.02 -17.64 6.52
C LEU A 3 -14.64 -17.07 6.20
N LEU A 4 -14.56 -16.16 5.22
CA LEU A 4 -13.33 -15.48 4.85
C LEU A 4 -12.85 -14.54 5.96
N HIS A 5 -13.78 -13.85 6.62
CA HIS A 5 -13.47 -13.01 7.76
C HIS A 5 -13.07 -13.84 8.99
N SER A 6 -13.72 -14.97 9.27
CA SER A 6 -13.35 -15.90 10.34
C SER A 6 -11.94 -16.42 10.14
N SER A 7 -11.63 -16.94 8.94
CA SER A 7 -10.27 -17.40 8.59
C SER A 7 -9.25 -16.26 8.72
N GLY A 8 -9.65 -15.04 8.37
CA GLY A 8 -8.82 -13.85 8.55
C GLY A 8 -8.56 -13.51 10.02
N VAL A 9 -9.59 -13.57 10.88
CA VAL A 9 -9.47 -13.35 12.32
C VAL A 9 -8.58 -14.42 12.96
N GLU A 10 -8.74 -15.69 12.58
CA GLU A 10 -7.89 -16.79 13.04
C GLU A 10 -6.42 -16.54 12.69
N LEU A 11 -6.13 -16.07 11.49
CA LEU A 11 -4.77 -15.69 11.10
C LEU A 11 -4.24 -14.52 11.94
N VAL A 12 -5.06 -13.49 12.19
CA VAL A 12 -4.67 -12.36 13.06
C VAL A 12 -4.33 -12.87 14.46
N GLN A 13 -5.19 -13.71 15.04
CA GLN A 13 -4.98 -14.29 16.36
C GLN A 13 -3.72 -15.15 16.40
N TYR A 14 -3.52 -16.00 15.38
CA TYR A 14 -2.31 -16.81 15.25
C TYR A 14 -1.05 -15.94 15.22
N LEU A 15 -1.04 -14.86 14.44
CA LEU A 15 0.09 -13.95 14.37
C LEU A 15 0.35 -13.25 15.71
N GLN A 16 -0.68 -12.76 16.37
CA GLN A 16 -0.57 -12.08 17.67
C GLN A 16 -0.05 -13.01 18.77
N VAL A 17 -0.49 -14.27 18.80
CA VAL A 17 -0.05 -15.25 19.81
C VAL A 17 1.38 -15.73 19.55
N ASN A 18 1.72 -16.05 18.31
CA ASN A 18 3.02 -16.68 17.99
C ASN A 18 4.15 -15.66 17.78
N TYR A 19 3.84 -14.42 17.42
CA TYR A 19 4.83 -13.38 17.11
C TYR A 19 4.70 -12.16 18.00
N ARG A 20 4.24 -12.35 19.24
CA ARG A 20 4.03 -11.28 20.21
C ARG A 20 5.29 -10.45 20.47
N GLU A 21 6.45 -11.10 20.55
CA GLU A 21 7.74 -10.45 20.76
C GLU A 21 8.15 -9.52 19.58
N ALA A 22 7.64 -9.79 18.38
CA ALA A 22 7.88 -8.98 17.18
C ALA A 22 6.89 -7.81 17.03
N GLN A 23 6.05 -7.53 18.04
CA GLN A 23 5.09 -6.43 18.02
C GLN A 23 5.73 -5.08 17.64
N SER A 24 6.87 -4.75 18.25
CA SER A 24 7.58 -3.49 18.00
C SER A 24 8.01 -3.38 16.53
N TRP A 25 8.50 -4.48 15.96
CA TRP A 25 8.88 -4.59 14.56
C TRP A 25 7.68 -4.39 13.63
N PHE A 26 6.56 -5.08 13.87
CA PHE A 26 5.35 -4.90 13.07
C PHE A 26 4.82 -3.47 13.17
N THR A 27 4.80 -2.87 14.36
CA THR A 27 4.34 -1.48 14.54
C THR A 27 5.25 -0.50 13.80
N PHE A 28 6.57 -0.70 13.87
CA PHE A 28 7.54 0.09 13.14
C PHE A 28 7.36 -0.02 11.63
N ILE A 29 7.18 -1.23 11.09
CA ILE A 29 6.93 -1.43 9.65
C ILE A 29 5.65 -0.70 9.22
N SER A 30 4.57 -0.78 10.00
CA SER A 30 3.33 -0.06 9.70
C SER A 30 3.57 1.44 9.64
N PHE A 31 4.31 1.98 10.62
CA PHE A 31 4.67 3.39 10.63
C PHE A 31 5.54 3.78 9.44
N ALA A 32 6.59 3.01 9.14
CA ALA A 32 7.51 3.29 8.04
C ALA A 32 6.81 3.21 6.67
N ALA A 33 5.86 2.30 6.52
CA ALA A 33 5.09 2.08 5.30
C ALA A 33 3.90 3.01 5.12
N ASP A 34 3.66 3.92 6.06
CA ASP A 34 2.70 5.00 5.86
C ASP A 34 3.11 5.80 4.63
N LEU A 35 2.15 6.05 3.73
CA LEU A 35 2.36 6.81 2.50
C LEU A 35 2.93 8.19 2.81
N ARG A 36 2.51 8.81 3.91
CA ARG A 36 3.05 10.10 4.35
C ARG A 36 4.56 10.01 4.56
N ASN A 37 5.01 9.06 5.37
CA ASN A 37 6.41 8.90 5.74
C ASN A 37 7.26 8.50 4.53
N THR A 38 6.74 7.54 3.76
CA THR A 38 7.35 7.06 2.51
C THR A 38 7.54 8.23 1.52
N PHE A 39 6.50 9.05 1.33
CA PHE A 39 6.56 10.22 0.46
C PHE A 39 7.57 11.24 0.96
N PHE A 40 7.53 11.62 2.25
CA PHE A 40 8.46 12.62 2.81
C PHE A 40 9.94 12.23 2.66
N VAL A 41 10.26 10.94 2.68
CA VAL A 41 11.64 10.47 2.52
C VAL A 41 12.02 10.33 1.05
N PHE A 42 11.22 9.62 0.26
CA PHE A 42 11.62 9.25 -1.11
C PHE A 42 11.40 10.35 -2.13
N PHE A 43 10.39 11.21 -1.96
CA PHE A 43 10.12 12.27 -2.93
C PHE A 43 11.30 13.26 -3.04
N PRO A 44 11.86 13.83 -1.96
CA PRO A 44 12.99 14.75 -2.07
C PRO A 44 14.21 14.11 -2.71
N ILE A 45 14.52 12.85 -2.35
CA ILE A 45 15.67 12.12 -2.90
C ILE A 45 15.51 11.95 -4.41
N TRP A 46 14.37 11.43 -4.86
CA TRP A 46 14.15 11.17 -6.27
C TRP A 46 13.98 12.44 -7.09
N PHE A 47 13.36 13.48 -6.54
CA PHE A 47 13.22 14.75 -7.24
C PHE A 47 14.59 15.37 -7.57
N HIS A 48 15.57 15.26 -6.66
CA HIS A 48 16.94 15.74 -6.90
C HIS A 48 17.76 14.81 -7.82
N LEU A 49 17.57 13.48 -7.72
CA LEU A 49 18.29 12.52 -8.56
C LEU A 49 17.75 12.48 -10.00
N CYS A 50 16.43 12.50 -10.15
CA CYS A 50 15.73 12.48 -11.43
C CYS A 50 14.33 13.06 -11.24
N GLU A 51 14.16 14.34 -11.60
CA GLU A 51 12.91 15.07 -11.51
C GLU A 51 11.72 14.28 -12.07
N ALA A 52 11.91 13.59 -13.20
CA ALA A 52 10.87 12.77 -13.81
C ALA A 52 10.35 11.66 -12.87
N VAL A 53 11.25 10.98 -12.15
CA VAL A 53 10.86 9.94 -11.19
C VAL A 53 10.18 10.56 -9.96
N GLY A 54 10.68 11.71 -9.49
CA GLY A 54 10.04 12.46 -8.40
C GLY A 54 8.60 12.87 -8.72
N VAL A 55 8.35 13.39 -9.93
CA VAL A 55 7.01 13.75 -10.41
C VAL A 55 6.12 12.51 -10.53
N LYS A 56 6.63 11.39 -11.05
CA LYS A 56 5.88 10.11 -11.06
C LYS A 56 5.46 9.68 -9.66
N LEU A 57 6.38 9.72 -8.70
CA LEU A 57 6.08 9.36 -7.30
C LEU A 57 4.98 10.24 -6.72
N LEU A 58 5.01 11.55 -6.98
CA LEU A 58 3.96 12.47 -6.55
C LEU A 58 2.58 12.08 -7.10
N TRP A 59 2.48 11.83 -8.41
CA TRP A 59 1.21 11.47 -9.03
C TRP A 59 0.67 10.13 -8.57
N VAL A 60 1.55 9.13 -8.42
CA VAL A 60 1.15 7.81 -7.91
C VAL A 60 0.68 7.92 -6.46
N ALA A 61 1.34 8.73 -5.63
CA ALA A 61 0.90 8.96 -4.25
C ALA A 61 -0.46 9.67 -4.20
N VAL A 62 -0.63 10.78 -4.92
CA VAL A 62 -1.87 11.59 -4.90
C VAL A 62 -3.06 10.82 -5.46
N ILE A 63 -2.92 10.24 -6.65
CA ILE A 63 -4.02 9.51 -7.27
C ILE A 63 -4.25 8.16 -6.58
N GLY A 64 -3.18 7.51 -6.12
CA GLY A 64 -3.29 6.28 -5.34
C GLY A 64 -4.09 6.47 -4.07
N ASP A 65 -3.80 7.53 -3.31
CA ASP A 65 -4.54 7.85 -2.07
C ASP A 65 -6.00 8.25 -2.37
N TRP A 66 -6.23 9.05 -3.41
CA TRP A 66 -7.58 9.44 -3.83
C TRP A 66 -8.43 8.24 -4.26
N LEU A 67 -7.88 7.35 -5.09
CA LEU A 67 -8.56 6.11 -5.49
C LEU A 67 -8.76 5.17 -4.29
N ASN A 68 -7.79 5.07 -3.38
CA ASN A 68 -7.94 4.28 -2.15
C ASN A 68 -9.14 4.78 -1.34
N LEU A 69 -9.27 6.09 -1.19
CA LEU A 69 -10.38 6.71 -0.47
C LEU A 69 -11.72 6.40 -1.16
N ILE A 70 -11.82 6.61 -2.48
CA ILE A 70 -13.03 6.29 -3.25
C ILE A 70 -13.42 4.82 -3.09
N PHE A 71 -12.46 3.90 -3.25
CA PHE A 71 -12.75 2.47 -3.11
C PHE A 71 -13.16 2.10 -1.69
N LYS A 72 -12.58 2.72 -0.65
CA LYS A 72 -13.03 2.54 0.72
C LYS A 72 -14.49 2.93 0.90
N TRP A 73 -14.90 4.07 0.36
CA TRP A 73 -16.29 4.52 0.40
C TRP A 73 -17.23 3.63 -0.41
N ILE A 74 -16.80 3.05 -1.52
CA ILE A 74 -17.66 2.16 -2.32
C ILE A 74 -17.78 0.77 -1.68
N LEU A 75 -16.67 0.21 -1.21
CA LEU A 75 -16.59 -1.18 -0.76
C LEU A 75 -17.02 -1.39 0.69
N PHE A 76 -17.04 -0.33 1.52
CA PHE A 76 -17.44 -0.37 2.93
C PHE A 76 -16.86 -1.57 3.70
N GLY A 77 -15.59 -1.89 3.45
CA GLY A 77 -14.96 -3.08 4.02
C GLY A 77 -14.87 -3.03 5.55
N GLN A 78 -15.25 -4.13 6.21
CA GLN A 78 -15.12 -4.29 7.66
C GLN A 78 -13.66 -4.46 8.08
N ARG A 79 -13.33 -4.13 9.34
CA ARG A 79 -11.99 -4.34 9.91
C ARG A 79 -12.00 -5.49 10.91
N PRO A 80 -10.94 -6.32 11.00
CA PRO A 80 -10.92 -7.52 11.84
C PRO A 80 -11.28 -7.26 13.31
N TYR A 81 -10.68 -6.23 13.91
CA TYR A 81 -10.87 -5.91 15.33
C TYR A 81 -12.33 -5.58 15.70
N TRP A 82 -13.04 -4.87 14.81
CA TRP A 82 -14.44 -4.49 15.00
C TRP A 82 -15.38 -5.63 14.60
N TRP A 83 -15.14 -6.24 13.44
CA TRP A 83 -15.98 -7.29 12.88
C TRP A 83 -16.13 -8.49 13.84
N VAL A 84 -15.05 -8.92 14.52
CA VAL A 84 -15.12 -10.07 15.45
C VAL A 84 -16.06 -9.82 16.63
N ARG A 85 -16.28 -8.55 17.03
CA ARG A 85 -17.14 -8.16 18.15
C ARG A 85 -18.58 -7.90 17.75
N GLU A 86 -18.80 -7.52 16.50
CA GLU A 86 -20.10 -7.10 15.97
C GLU A 86 -20.80 -8.22 15.18
N THR A 87 -20.06 -9.22 14.73
CA THR A 87 -20.60 -10.31 13.92
C THR A 87 -21.49 -11.24 14.73
N SER A 88 -22.64 -11.62 14.16
CA SER A 88 -23.49 -12.69 14.69
C SER A 88 -22.96 -14.10 14.36
N TYR A 89 -21.88 -14.19 13.56
CA TYR A 89 -21.34 -15.46 13.05
C TYR A 89 -20.97 -16.47 14.15
N TYR A 90 -20.39 -16.00 15.26
CA TYR A 90 -20.02 -16.87 16.38
C TYR A 90 -21.21 -17.24 17.28
N GLY A 91 -22.35 -16.56 17.15
CA GLY A 91 -23.55 -16.81 17.96
C GLY A 91 -23.25 -16.78 19.47
N ASN A 92 -23.57 -17.87 20.16
CA ASN A 92 -23.28 -18.06 21.60
C ASN A 92 -21.91 -18.69 21.88
N SER A 93 -21.11 -18.96 20.85
CA SER A 93 -19.77 -19.54 20.99
C SER A 93 -18.77 -18.47 21.41
N SER A 94 -17.71 -18.87 22.13
CA SER A 94 -16.59 -17.96 22.41
C SER A 94 -15.93 -17.53 21.11
N PHE A 95 -15.85 -16.22 20.86
CA PHE A 95 -15.16 -15.66 19.69
C PHE A 95 -13.66 -15.42 19.97
N PRO A 96 -12.81 -15.41 18.93
CA PRO A 96 -11.39 -15.09 19.07
C PRO A 96 -11.13 -13.73 19.71
N VAL A 97 -10.26 -13.69 20.73
CA VAL A 97 -9.83 -12.44 21.36
C VAL A 97 -8.63 -11.87 20.61
N LEU A 98 -8.82 -10.72 19.97
CA LEU A 98 -7.76 -9.97 19.29
C LEU A 98 -7.18 -8.88 20.20
N GLU A 99 -5.85 -8.78 20.24
CA GLU A 99 -5.15 -7.71 20.96
C GLU A 99 -5.31 -6.37 20.22
N GLN A 100 -5.48 -5.30 21.00
CA GLN A 100 -5.55 -3.92 20.51
C GLN A 100 -4.19 -3.25 20.61
N TYR A 101 -3.77 -2.60 19.52
CA TYR A 101 -2.57 -1.77 19.46
C TYR A 101 -2.94 -0.29 19.23
N PRO A 102 -2.03 0.66 19.48
CA PRO A 102 -2.32 2.09 19.29
C PRO A 102 -2.85 2.46 17.89
N ILE A 103 -2.41 1.73 16.86
CA ILE A 103 -2.84 1.95 15.46
C ILE A 103 -4.02 1.08 15.02
N THR A 104 -4.60 0.25 15.90
CA THR A 104 -5.71 -0.64 15.55
C THR A 104 -6.99 0.13 15.23
N CYS A 105 -7.21 1.26 15.90
CA CYS A 105 -8.44 2.05 15.81
C CYS A 105 -8.43 3.06 14.65
N GLU A 106 -8.09 2.62 13.44
CA GLU A 106 -8.21 3.48 12.26
C GLU A 106 -9.67 3.82 11.95
N THR A 107 -9.92 5.09 11.65
CA THR A 107 -11.24 5.60 11.28
C THR A 107 -11.55 5.31 9.82
N GLY A 108 -12.72 4.74 9.55
CA GLY A 108 -13.24 4.50 8.20
C GLY A 108 -13.04 3.08 7.65
N PRO A 109 -13.54 2.82 6.42
CA PRO A 109 -13.59 1.48 5.85
C PRO A 109 -12.21 0.86 5.60
N GLY A 110 -12.15 -0.47 5.68
CA GLY A 110 -10.92 -1.26 5.63
C GLY A 110 -10.47 -1.72 4.23
N SER A 111 -11.28 -1.60 3.18
CA SER A 111 -10.95 -2.19 1.87
C SER A 111 -10.84 -1.15 0.74
N PRO A 112 -9.74 -1.11 -0.05
CA PRO A 112 -8.49 -1.84 0.12
C PRO A 112 -7.55 -1.16 1.13
N SER A 113 -6.52 -1.87 1.59
CA SER A 113 -5.55 -1.30 2.54
C SER A 113 -4.73 -0.17 1.92
N GLY A 114 -4.81 1.02 2.53
CA GLY A 114 -4.07 2.22 2.09
C GLY A 114 -2.56 2.09 2.24
N HIS A 115 -2.09 1.49 3.35
CA HIS A 115 -0.66 1.26 3.58
C HIS A 115 -0.08 0.30 2.54
N ALA A 116 -0.77 -0.82 2.26
CA ALA A 116 -0.33 -1.77 1.25
C ALA A 116 -0.36 -1.16 -0.16
N MET A 117 -1.40 -0.39 -0.49
CA MET A 117 -1.54 0.28 -1.78
C MET A 117 -0.50 1.37 -2.00
N GLY A 118 -0.29 2.25 -1.02
CA GLY A 118 0.71 3.32 -1.08
C GLY A 118 2.13 2.77 -1.16
N SER A 119 2.48 1.81 -0.28
CA SER A 119 3.77 1.13 -0.32
C SER A 119 4.01 0.46 -1.67
N ALA A 120 3.05 -0.33 -2.18
CA ALA A 120 3.18 -0.99 -3.48
C ALA A 120 3.37 0.02 -4.61
N GLY A 121 2.60 1.11 -4.64
CA GLY A 121 2.72 2.14 -5.66
C GLY A 121 4.12 2.79 -5.66
N VAL A 122 4.59 3.25 -4.50
CA VAL A 122 5.90 3.92 -4.38
C VAL A 122 7.06 2.98 -4.71
N TRP A 123 7.08 1.79 -4.12
CA TRP A 123 8.16 0.82 -4.37
C TRP A 123 8.18 0.34 -5.83
N TYR A 124 7.02 0.20 -6.48
CA TYR A 124 6.94 -0.17 -7.88
C TYR A 124 7.56 0.91 -8.79
N VAL A 125 7.27 2.19 -8.53
CA VAL A 125 7.89 3.31 -9.27
C VAL A 125 9.40 3.31 -9.07
N MET A 126 9.89 3.10 -7.83
CA MET A 126 11.32 3.06 -7.56
C MET A 126 12.01 1.90 -8.27
N VAL A 127 11.47 0.68 -8.18
CA VAL A 127 12.04 -0.50 -8.83
C VAL A 127 12.08 -0.34 -10.35
N THR A 128 11.01 0.15 -10.95
CA THR A 128 10.96 0.38 -12.40
C THR A 128 11.91 1.49 -12.84
N ALA A 129 12.04 2.58 -12.07
CA ALA A 129 12.99 3.65 -12.33
C ALA A 129 14.46 3.17 -12.24
N PHE A 130 14.81 2.39 -11.22
CA PHE A 130 16.15 1.80 -11.11
C PHE A 130 16.44 0.85 -12.27
N LEU A 131 15.48 0.03 -12.67
CA LEU A 131 15.63 -0.88 -13.81
C LEU A 131 15.84 -0.12 -15.11
N THR A 132 15.08 0.94 -15.38
CA THR A 132 15.25 1.73 -16.61
C THR A 132 16.59 2.47 -16.62
N SER A 133 17.03 3.06 -15.50
CA SER A 133 18.34 3.69 -15.40
C SER A 133 19.50 2.69 -15.55
N ALA A 134 19.38 1.50 -14.96
CA ALA A 134 20.40 0.46 -15.09
C ALA A 134 20.47 -0.12 -16.51
N LEU A 135 19.34 -0.27 -17.20
CA LEU A 135 19.29 -0.76 -18.59
C LEU A 135 19.87 0.23 -19.61
N GLN A 136 19.85 1.54 -19.31
CA GLN A 136 20.49 2.57 -20.14
C GLN A 136 22.02 2.46 -20.10
N ASN A 137 22.59 2.02 -18.97
CA ASN A 137 23.99 1.63 -18.91
C ASN A 137 24.11 0.23 -19.53
N LYS A 138 24.81 0.11 -20.67
CA LYS A 138 24.96 -1.13 -21.46
C LYS A 138 25.66 -2.27 -20.69
N GLN A 139 25.03 -2.83 -19.66
CA GLN A 139 25.54 -3.96 -18.89
C GLN A 139 25.05 -5.30 -19.48
N HIS A 140 25.89 -6.32 -19.32
CA HIS A 140 25.68 -7.67 -19.86
C HIS A 140 24.32 -8.26 -19.45
N CYS A 141 23.69 -8.99 -20.39
CA CYS A 141 22.35 -9.57 -20.26
C CYS A 141 22.10 -10.33 -18.93
N VAL A 142 23.08 -11.11 -18.47
CA VAL A 142 23.00 -11.89 -17.22
C VAL A 142 22.93 -11.00 -15.97
N GLN A 143 23.70 -9.91 -15.96
CA GLN A 143 23.72 -8.95 -14.85
C GLN A 143 22.38 -8.22 -14.73
N ASN A 144 21.74 -7.90 -15.85
CA ASN A 144 20.43 -7.25 -15.88
C ASN A 144 19.31 -8.18 -15.35
N TRP A 145 19.39 -9.48 -15.66
CA TRP A 145 18.44 -10.45 -15.13
C TRP A 145 18.59 -10.63 -13.62
N CYS A 146 19.83 -10.72 -13.13
CA CYS A 146 20.13 -10.81 -11.69
C CYS A 146 19.63 -9.56 -10.95
N LEU A 147 19.94 -8.36 -11.46
CA LEU A 147 19.47 -7.10 -10.88
C LEU A 147 17.93 -7.04 -10.83
N ARG A 148 17.26 -7.46 -11.90
CA ARG A 148 15.80 -7.55 -11.95
C ARG A 148 15.27 -8.52 -10.89
N ALA A 149 15.84 -9.71 -10.78
CA ALA A 149 15.45 -10.69 -9.76
C ALA A 149 15.62 -10.11 -8.34
N VAL A 150 16.75 -9.46 -8.06
CA VAL A 150 17.03 -8.83 -6.77
C VAL A 150 16.02 -7.72 -6.45
N LEU A 151 15.80 -6.77 -7.36
CA LEU A 151 14.89 -5.64 -7.11
C LEU A 151 13.44 -6.08 -6.90
N TRP A 152 12.95 -7.06 -7.68
CA TRP A 152 11.61 -7.61 -7.48
C TRP A 152 11.51 -8.45 -6.21
N THR A 153 12.59 -9.15 -5.82
CA THR A 153 12.63 -9.87 -4.55
C THR A 153 12.52 -8.89 -3.37
N VAL A 154 13.31 -7.80 -3.40
CA VAL A 154 13.22 -6.74 -2.38
C VAL A 154 11.82 -6.13 -2.33
N PHE A 155 11.21 -5.85 -3.48
CA PHE A 155 9.83 -5.37 -3.56
C PHE A 155 8.87 -6.31 -2.82
N TRP A 156 8.88 -7.60 -3.16
CA TRP A 156 7.95 -8.57 -2.56
C TRP A 156 8.20 -8.78 -1.07
N VAL A 157 9.46 -8.81 -0.64
CA VAL A 157 9.82 -8.90 0.79
C VAL A 157 9.24 -7.70 1.56
N MET A 158 9.41 -6.48 1.03
CA MET A 158 8.83 -5.28 1.64
C MET A 158 7.30 -5.36 1.70
N GLN A 159 6.63 -5.76 0.60
CA GLN A 159 5.17 -5.87 0.62
C GLN A 159 4.65 -6.94 1.58
N VAL A 160 5.32 -8.09 1.68
CA VAL A 160 4.96 -9.12 2.67
C VAL A 160 5.09 -8.57 4.08
N CYS A 161 6.16 -7.82 4.39
CA CYS A 161 6.34 -7.19 5.69
C CYS A 161 5.22 -6.18 6.01
N VAL A 162 4.86 -5.33 5.05
CA VAL A 162 3.77 -4.35 5.22
C VAL A 162 2.43 -5.05 5.42
N CYS A 163 2.10 -6.02 4.56
CA CYS A 163 0.87 -6.79 4.66
C CYS A 163 0.76 -7.54 6.00
N ALA A 164 1.82 -8.24 6.41
CA ALA A 164 1.87 -8.96 7.68
C ALA A 164 1.70 -8.00 8.87
N SER A 165 2.35 -6.85 8.83
CA SER A 165 2.20 -5.80 9.85
C SER A 165 0.73 -5.35 9.99
N ARG A 166 0.05 -5.05 8.87
CA ARG A 166 -1.36 -4.60 8.87
C ARG A 166 -2.34 -5.64 9.40
N VAL A 167 -2.09 -6.90 9.08
CA VAL A 167 -2.87 -8.04 9.59
C VAL A 167 -2.59 -8.23 11.08
N PHE A 168 -1.33 -8.23 11.51
CA PHE A 168 -0.93 -8.39 12.91
C PHE A 168 -1.60 -7.35 13.84
N VAL A 169 -1.65 -6.07 13.43
CA VAL A 169 -2.30 -5.02 14.21
C VAL A 169 -3.83 -5.00 14.12
N ALA A 170 -4.43 -6.04 13.51
CA ALA A 170 -5.87 -6.23 13.34
C ALA A 170 -6.59 -5.11 12.57
N THR A 171 -5.86 -4.35 11.75
CA THR A 171 -6.42 -3.21 10.99
C THR A 171 -7.04 -3.63 9.66
N HIS A 172 -6.57 -4.72 9.07
CA HIS A 172 -6.99 -5.22 7.76
C HIS A 172 -7.04 -6.73 7.70
N PHE A 173 -7.97 -7.26 6.90
CA PHE A 173 -7.99 -8.66 6.53
C PHE A 173 -6.94 -8.98 5.44
N PRO A 174 -6.49 -10.24 5.31
CA PRO A 174 -5.52 -10.66 4.30
C PRO A 174 -5.94 -10.31 2.86
N HIS A 175 -7.23 -10.47 2.53
CA HIS A 175 -7.72 -10.12 1.20
C HIS A 175 -7.65 -8.60 0.92
N GLN A 176 -7.83 -7.75 1.94
CA GLN A 176 -7.79 -6.28 1.79
C GLN A 176 -6.38 -5.77 1.55
N VAL A 177 -5.37 -6.38 2.19
CA VAL A 177 -3.97 -6.04 1.93
C VAL A 177 -3.51 -6.54 0.57
N CYS A 178 -3.92 -7.73 0.14
CA CYS A 178 -3.65 -8.23 -1.22
C CYS A 178 -4.26 -7.34 -2.30
N LEU A 179 -5.54 -6.95 -2.14
CA LEU A 179 -6.19 -6.00 -3.04
C LEU A 179 -5.48 -4.65 -3.07
N GLY A 180 -4.99 -4.18 -1.91
CA GLY A 180 -4.19 -2.97 -1.81
C GLY A 180 -2.89 -3.06 -2.62
N VAL A 181 -2.12 -4.14 -2.48
CA VAL A 181 -0.88 -4.31 -3.26
C VAL A 181 -1.18 -4.31 -4.76
N ILE A 182 -2.19 -5.06 -5.20
CA ILE A 182 -2.57 -5.14 -6.62
C ILE A 182 -3.00 -3.76 -7.13
N SER A 183 -3.87 -3.05 -6.41
CA SER A 183 -4.34 -1.72 -6.83
C SER A 183 -3.19 -0.71 -6.87
N GLY A 184 -2.25 -0.78 -5.93
CA GLY A 184 -1.06 0.08 -5.90
C GLY A 184 -0.16 -0.14 -7.13
N MET A 185 0.10 -1.39 -7.48
CA MET A 185 0.87 -1.74 -8.68
C MET A 185 0.17 -1.29 -9.97
N VAL A 186 -1.15 -1.47 -10.07
CA VAL A 186 -1.94 -1.03 -11.23
C VAL A 186 -1.88 0.48 -11.37
N VAL A 187 -2.07 1.23 -10.28
CA VAL A 187 -1.95 2.70 -10.31
C VAL A 187 -0.54 3.11 -10.76
N ALA A 188 0.51 2.52 -10.19
CA ALA A 188 1.87 2.84 -10.59
C ALA A 188 2.15 2.54 -12.08
N GLU A 189 1.67 1.43 -12.60
CA GLU A 189 1.84 1.05 -14.00
C GLU A 189 1.05 1.95 -14.96
N VAL A 190 -0.21 2.27 -14.63
CA VAL A 190 -1.06 3.14 -15.46
C VAL A 190 -0.48 4.55 -15.50
N PHE A 191 -0.19 5.15 -14.34
CA PHE A 191 0.36 6.51 -14.28
C PHE A 191 1.82 6.60 -14.72
N GLY A 192 2.56 5.48 -14.68
CA GLY A 192 3.90 5.38 -15.25
C GLY A 192 3.94 5.53 -16.78
N ARG A 193 2.83 5.22 -17.47
CA ARG A 193 2.69 5.30 -18.93
C ARG A 193 2.11 6.63 -19.43
N ILE A 194 1.52 7.44 -18.55
CA ILE A 194 0.87 8.70 -18.94
C ILE A 194 1.92 9.81 -19.01
N ASN A 195 2.47 10.03 -20.20
CA ASN A 195 3.42 11.12 -20.46
C ASN A 195 2.78 12.52 -20.37
N ALA A 196 1.43 12.60 -20.43
CA ALA A 196 0.70 13.87 -20.33
C ALA A 196 0.96 14.60 -19.01
N ILE A 197 1.33 13.86 -17.96
CA ILE A 197 1.68 14.38 -16.63
C ILE A 197 2.79 15.44 -16.70
N TYR A 198 3.76 15.28 -17.61
CA TYR A 198 4.91 16.18 -17.72
C TYR A 198 4.63 17.43 -18.57
N ASN A 199 3.55 17.41 -19.36
CA ASN A 199 3.27 18.44 -20.35
C ASN A 199 2.09 19.33 -19.95
N VAL A 200 1.63 19.26 -18.70
CA VAL A 200 0.51 20.07 -18.22
C VAL A 200 0.92 21.53 -18.12
N THR A 201 0.34 22.38 -18.98
CA THR A 201 0.57 23.83 -18.96
C THR A 201 -0.29 24.52 -17.90
N PHE A 202 0.16 25.66 -17.38
CA PHE A 202 -0.60 26.46 -16.41
C PHE A 202 -2.01 26.83 -16.90
N LYS A 203 -2.17 27.08 -18.21
CA LYS A 203 -3.49 27.35 -18.81
C LYS A 203 -4.43 26.14 -18.72
N GLN A 204 -3.92 24.93 -18.92
CA GLN A 204 -4.71 23.71 -18.75
C GLN A 204 -5.09 23.49 -17.28
N TYR A 205 -4.14 23.73 -16.35
CA TYR A 205 -4.40 23.68 -14.92
C TYR A 205 -5.54 24.63 -14.50
N LEU A 206 -5.49 25.90 -14.92
CA LEU A 206 -6.55 26.87 -14.63
C LEU A 206 -7.91 26.44 -15.20
N LYS A 207 -7.95 25.93 -16.43
CA LYS A 207 -9.19 25.44 -17.06
C LYS A 207 -9.79 24.26 -16.32
N ILE A 208 -8.97 23.27 -15.96
CA ILE A 208 -9.41 22.09 -15.22
C ILE A 208 -9.92 22.49 -13.83
N THR A 209 -9.19 23.38 -13.16
CA THR A 209 -9.59 23.89 -11.84
C THR A 209 -10.93 24.62 -11.92
N LEU A 210 -11.09 25.57 -12.85
CA LEU A 210 -12.36 26.28 -13.04
C LEU A 210 -13.51 25.34 -13.39
N PHE A 211 -13.27 24.29 -14.18
CA PHE A 211 -14.27 23.28 -14.50
C PHE A 211 -14.69 22.45 -13.28
N LEU A 212 -13.75 22.06 -12.41
CA LEU A 212 -14.05 21.29 -11.20
C LEU A 212 -14.78 22.09 -10.12
N PHE A 213 -14.64 23.42 -10.12
CA PHE A 213 -15.32 24.34 -9.20
C PHE A 213 -16.59 24.99 -9.80
N SER A 214 -16.93 24.65 -11.03
CA SER A 214 -18.18 25.04 -11.70
C SER A 214 -19.28 24.02 -11.44
#